data_AF-A0AA38YNF8-F1
#
_entry.id   AF-A0AA38YNF8-F1
#
_cell.length_a   1.000
_cell.length_b   1.000
_cell.length_c   1.000
_cell.angle_alpha   90.00
_cell.angle_beta   90.00
_cell.angle_gamma   90.00
#
_symmetry.space_group_name_H-M   'P 1'
#
loop_
_entity.id
_entity.type
_entity.pdbx_description
1 polymer ?
#
loop_
_entity_poly.entity_id
_entity_poly.type
_entity_poly.pdbx_seq_one_letter_code
_entity_poly.pdbx_strand_id
1 'polypeptide(L)'
;MPFTSFLRSLSPQNPLSSPSLRKLLHPPKKPCSLSLPLSASVFQCKRKLGRKFEFGLLCSLAMDSQSTSLLVLCGKSSAEIEFAKSLKANNTLKLPDNGEVSILLHPEIEKPEEEPFQMDLFMSSLSTNTFGRFLIWSPQLPSTHDVVSHNFCELPIGTVCVADVQLKGRGRSKNKWESPRGCLLFSFTLQMEDGRTVPLLQYVVSLAITEAIKSICDSKGLPHLDVKIKWPNDLYLNGLKVGGILCTSTYKSRKFNVSAGIGLNVDNEKPTTCLNAVLRELSSVAYQFRREDILAAFFNKFETFFSLFINQVGRELLSKKIMRAKWWKM
;
A
#
# COMPACT_ATOMS: atom_id res chain seq x y z
N MET A 1 -16.25 25.06 -15.95
CA MET A 1 -14.95 24.62 -16.52
C MET A 1 -14.90 23.10 -16.52
N PRO A 2 -14.35 22.44 -17.56
CA PRO A 2 -14.20 20.98 -17.52
C PRO A 2 -13.28 20.58 -16.37
N PHE A 3 -13.70 19.59 -15.58
CA PHE A 3 -13.03 19.06 -14.38
C PHE A 3 -11.52 18.81 -14.56
N THR A 4 -11.11 18.39 -15.76
CA THR A 4 -9.72 18.17 -16.18
C THR A 4 -8.88 19.45 -16.26
N SER A 5 -9.47 20.56 -16.74
CA SER A 5 -8.80 21.86 -16.81
C SER A 5 -8.59 22.47 -15.43
N PHE A 6 -9.46 22.16 -14.47
CA PHE A 6 -9.44 22.75 -13.14
C PHE A 6 -8.52 22.00 -12.17
N LEU A 7 -8.45 20.67 -12.24
CA LEU A 7 -7.43 19.91 -11.50
C LEU A 7 -6.01 20.20 -12.02
N ARG A 8 -5.86 20.53 -13.31
CA ARG A 8 -4.57 21.03 -13.84
C ARG A 8 -4.15 22.36 -13.22
N SER A 9 -5.08 23.25 -12.86
CA SER A 9 -4.75 24.51 -12.17
C SER A 9 -4.39 24.35 -10.69
N LEU A 10 -4.67 23.19 -10.07
CA LEU A 10 -4.26 22.87 -8.70
C LEU A 10 -2.83 22.33 -8.59
N SER A 11 -2.23 21.92 -9.71
CA SER A 11 -0.81 21.58 -9.71
C SER A 11 -0.01 22.84 -9.39
N PRO A 12 0.92 22.82 -8.43
CA PRO A 12 1.82 23.95 -8.22
C PRO A 12 2.48 24.28 -9.56
N GLN A 13 2.28 25.49 -10.06
CA GLN A 13 3.06 25.95 -11.20
C GLN A 13 4.51 26.00 -10.74
N ASN A 14 5.37 25.20 -11.37
CA ASN A 14 6.83 25.30 -11.19
C ASN A 14 7.24 26.73 -11.58
N PRO A 15 7.77 27.56 -10.68
CA PRO A 15 8.37 28.82 -11.06
C PRO A 15 9.80 28.54 -11.56
N LEU A 16 9.92 27.85 -12.69
CA LEU A 16 11.19 27.68 -13.40
C LEU A 16 10.94 27.93 -14.89
N SER A 17 10.63 29.18 -15.20
CA SER A 17 10.76 29.73 -16.55
C SER A 17 11.16 31.20 -16.48
N SER A 18 12.40 31.46 -16.06
CA SER A 18 13.12 32.67 -16.44
C SER A 18 14.60 32.32 -16.70
N PRO A 19 15.14 32.64 -17.88
CA PRO A 19 16.49 32.23 -18.26
C PRO A 19 17.52 33.29 -17.83
N SER A 20 18.17 33.11 -16.70
CA SER A 20 19.38 33.88 -16.38
C SER A 20 20.13 33.27 -15.20
N LEU A 21 21.46 33.19 -15.36
CA LEU A 21 22.50 32.79 -14.40
C LEU A 21 22.86 31.29 -14.35
N ARG A 22 23.51 30.85 -15.43
CA ARG A 22 24.70 29.99 -15.30
C ARG A 22 25.86 30.84 -14.76
N LYS A 23 26.52 30.39 -13.69
CA LYS A 23 27.99 30.22 -13.60
C LYS A 23 28.44 30.00 -12.13
N LEU A 24 29.42 29.09 -11.99
CA LEU A 24 30.52 29.07 -10.99
C LEU A 24 30.09 28.69 -9.53
N LEU A 25 30.64 27.71 -8.79
CA LEU A 25 31.95 27.05 -8.73
C LEU A 25 31.87 25.68 -7.98
N HIS A 26 32.79 24.77 -8.29
CA HIS A 26 33.38 23.71 -7.42
C HIS A 26 34.78 24.21 -6.95
N PRO A 27 35.60 23.54 -6.09
CA PRO A 27 35.49 22.43 -5.10
C PRO A 27 36.11 22.87 -3.71
N PRO A 28 36.67 22.05 -2.76
CA PRO A 28 37.00 20.62 -2.74
C PRO A 28 36.75 19.77 -1.47
N LYS A 29 36.99 18.46 -1.69
CA LYS A 29 37.07 17.31 -0.76
C LYS A 29 38.24 17.44 0.24
N LYS A 30 38.11 16.81 1.42
CA LYS A 30 39.06 15.81 1.97
C LYS A 30 38.47 15.04 3.17
N PRO A 31 39.00 13.85 3.51
CA PRO A 31 38.34 12.81 4.30
C PRO A 31 38.84 12.73 5.76
N CYS A 32 38.07 12.08 6.64
CA CYS A 32 38.57 11.57 7.92
C CYS A 32 38.10 10.13 8.14
N SER A 33 39.08 9.24 8.21
CA SER A 33 39.03 7.85 8.67
C SER A 33 39.00 7.79 10.20
N LEU A 34 38.26 6.84 10.77
CA LEU A 34 38.62 6.17 12.03
C LEU A 34 37.82 4.88 12.19
N SER A 35 38.50 3.87 12.72
CA SER A 35 38.28 2.44 12.62
C SER A 35 37.88 1.80 13.95
N LEU A 36 36.88 0.89 13.92
CA LEU A 36 36.72 -0.40 14.66
C LEU A 36 36.84 -0.43 16.22
N PRO A 37 36.39 -1.49 16.95
CA PRO A 37 36.07 -2.86 16.50
C PRO A 37 34.75 -3.50 16.99
N LEU A 38 34.49 -4.66 16.40
CA LEU A 38 33.50 -5.70 16.73
C LEU A 38 33.82 -6.40 18.06
N SER A 39 32.78 -6.88 18.76
CA SER A 39 32.85 -8.12 19.54
C SER A 39 31.62 -8.99 19.25
N ALA A 40 31.90 -10.24 18.88
CA ALA A 40 30.93 -11.31 18.71
C ALA A 40 30.98 -12.21 19.93
N SER A 41 29.83 -12.60 20.47
CA SER A 41 29.75 -13.63 21.50
C SER A 41 28.96 -14.82 20.95
N VAL A 42 29.68 -15.92 20.84
CA VAL A 42 29.23 -17.26 20.44
C VAL A 42 28.51 -17.89 21.64
N PHE A 43 27.24 -18.26 21.48
CA PHE A 43 26.59 -19.21 22.38
C PHE A 43 26.28 -20.50 21.63
N GLN A 44 26.89 -21.58 22.11
CA GLN A 44 26.76 -22.94 21.64
C GLN A 44 25.76 -23.65 22.57
N CYS A 45 24.68 -24.22 22.03
CA CYS A 45 23.87 -25.20 22.77
C CYS A 45 23.50 -26.37 21.86
N LYS A 46 23.85 -27.59 22.29
CA LYS A 46 23.64 -28.86 21.59
C LYS A 46 22.27 -29.47 21.96
N ARG A 47 21.51 -29.78 20.90
CA ARG A 47 20.60 -30.93 20.66
C ARG A 47 19.82 -31.57 21.83
N LYS A 48 18.50 -31.69 21.63
CA LYS A 48 17.75 -32.94 21.87
C LYS A 48 16.77 -33.20 20.72
N LEU A 49 16.90 -34.37 20.09
CA LEU A 49 16.04 -34.89 19.03
C LEU A 49 14.68 -35.32 19.61
N GLY A 50 13.60 -34.87 18.97
CA GLY A 50 12.26 -35.45 19.04
C GLY A 50 11.51 -35.06 17.78
N ARG A 51 11.01 -36.04 17.01
CA ARG A 51 10.34 -35.83 15.71
C ARG A 51 9.10 -34.93 15.88
N LYS A 52 9.25 -33.66 15.53
CA LYS A 52 8.18 -32.72 15.17
C LYS A 52 8.53 -32.21 13.77
N PHE A 53 7.56 -32.17 12.87
CA PHE A 53 7.70 -31.43 11.62
C PHE A 53 7.73 -29.94 11.99
N GLU A 54 8.93 -29.36 12.04
CA GLU A 54 9.14 -27.94 12.34
C GLU A 54 8.84 -27.10 11.10
N PHE A 55 7.83 -26.23 11.20
CA PHE A 55 7.53 -25.15 10.24
C PHE A 55 8.53 -23.98 10.33
N GLY A 56 9.52 -24.06 11.24
CA GLY A 56 10.55 -23.05 11.48
C GLY A 56 11.58 -22.85 10.36
N LEU A 57 11.47 -23.58 9.24
CA LEU A 57 12.44 -23.51 8.13
C LEU A 57 12.02 -22.61 6.96
N LEU A 58 10.89 -21.91 7.03
CA LEU A 58 10.46 -20.97 5.97
C LEU A 58 10.94 -19.52 6.19
N CYS A 59 11.48 -19.19 7.37
CA CYS A 59 11.94 -17.82 7.69
C CYS A 59 13.46 -17.63 7.83
N SER A 60 14.29 -18.66 7.60
CA SER A 60 15.77 -18.51 7.67
C SER A 60 16.53 -18.68 6.35
N LEU A 61 15.85 -18.72 5.20
CA LEU A 61 16.52 -18.71 3.89
C LEU A 61 16.50 -17.30 3.29
N ALA A 62 17.22 -16.39 3.95
CA ALA A 62 17.78 -15.23 3.25
C ALA A 62 19.11 -15.69 2.63
N MET A 63 19.21 -15.54 1.30
CA MET A 63 20.30 -15.99 0.40
C MET A 63 20.02 -17.29 -0.37
N ASP A 64 18.83 -17.42 -0.98
CA ASP A 64 18.75 -18.23 -2.20
C ASP A 64 17.74 -17.65 -3.20
N SER A 65 18.08 -17.70 -4.49
CA SER A 65 17.39 -16.98 -5.58
C SER A 65 16.11 -17.65 -6.09
N GLN A 66 15.49 -18.55 -5.31
CA GLN A 66 14.24 -19.24 -5.65
C GLN A 66 13.34 -19.45 -4.43
N SER A 67 13.02 -18.40 -3.67
CA SER A 67 12.03 -18.51 -2.60
C SER A 67 10.60 -18.48 -3.16
N THR A 68 9.88 -19.58 -3.03
CA THR A 68 8.44 -19.67 -3.31
C THR A 68 7.68 -18.67 -2.44
N SER A 69 6.84 -17.82 -3.03
CA SER A 69 6.03 -16.85 -2.29
C SER A 69 4.68 -17.47 -1.89
N LEU A 70 4.32 -17.37 -0.62
CA LEU A 70 3.01 -17.80 -0.12
C LEU A 70 1.96 -16.72 -0.41
N LEU A 71 0.84 -17.10 -1.03
CA LEU A 71 -0.37 -16.29 -1.17
C LEU A 71 -1.53 -16.97 -0.45
N VAL A 72 -2.21 -16.24 0.42
CA VAL A 72 -3.42 -16.69 1.11
C VAL A 72 -4.63 -15.96 0.55
N LEU A 73 -5.63 -16.71 0.10
CA LEU A 73 -6.85 -16.17 -0.47
C LEU A 73 -7.97 -16.13 0.58
N CYS A 74 -8.60 -14.97 0.70
CA CYS A 74 -9.71 -14.74 1.61
C CYS A 74 -10.85 -14.00 0.90
N GLY A 75 -12.05 -14.58 0.92
CA GLY A 75 -13.26 -13.99 0.33
C GLY A 75 -14.24 -13.54 1.41
N LYS A 76 -14.92 -12.41 1.21
CA LYS A 76 -15.90 -11.86 2.17
C LYS A 76 -17.24 -12.60 2.17
N SER A 77 -17.64 -13.19 1.05
CA SER A 77 -18.89 -13.94 0.87
C SER A 77 -18.64 -15.34 0.33
N SER A 78 -19.66 -16.20 0.39
CA SER A 78 -19.59 -17.55 -0.17
C SER A 78 -19.17 -17.56 -1.64
N ALA A 79 -19.62 -16.60 -2.45
CA ALA A 79 -19.21 -16.49 -3.86
C ALA A 79 -17.71 -16.22 -4.01
N GLU A 80 -17.17 -15.31 -3.18
CA GLU A 80 -15.73 -14.99 -3.18
C GLU A 80 -14.89 -16.14 -2.61
N ILE A 81 -15.43 -16.92 -1.67
CA ILE A 81 -14.80 -18.13 -1.12
C ILE A 81 -14.73 -19.24 -2.17
N GLU A 82 -15.81 -19.49 -2.90
CA GLU A 82 -15.80 -20.47 -3.99
C GLU A 82 -14.86 -20.05 -5.13
N PHE A 83 -14.80 -18.75 -5.43
CA PHE A 83 -13.84 -18.21 -6.36
C PHE A 83 -12.39 -18.44 -5.91
N ALA A 84 -12.07 -18.25 -4.62
CA ALA A 84 -10.76 -18.55 -4.06
C ALA A 84 -10.36 -20.03 -4.26
N LYS A 85 -11.30 -20.95 -3.99
CA LYS A 85 -11.10 -22.39 -4.20
C LYS A 85 -10.78 -22.72 -5.67
N SER A 86 -11.50 -22.09 -6.60
CA SER A 86 -11.28 -22.26 -8.04
C SER A 86 -9.88 -21.78 -8.46
N LEU A 87 -9.45 -20.60 -8.01
CA LEU A 87 -8.11 -20.07 -8.30
C LEU A 87 -7.00 -20.98 -7.77
N LYS A 88 -7.17 -21.52 -6.55
CA LYS A 88 -6.22 -22.47 -5.95
C LYS A 88 -6.16 -23.77 -6.77
N ALA A 89 -7.31 -24.36 -7.10
CA ALA A 89 -7.37 -25.62 -7.84
C ALA A 89 -6.73 -25.51 -9.25
N ASN A 90 -6.89 -24.37 -9.90
CA ASN A 90 -6.40 -24.13 -11.25
C ASN A 90 -4.95 -23.59 -11.30
N ASN A 91 -4.34 -23.32 -10.13
CA ASN A 91 -3.01 -22.71 -9.99
C ASN A 91 -2.82 -21.46 -10.88
N THR A 92 -3.82 -20.58 -10.88
CA THR A 92 -3.93 -19.50 -11.86
C THR A 92 -3.00 -18.32 -11.58
N LEU A 93 -2.68 -18.06 -10.31
CA LEU A 93 -1.91 -16.89 -9.91
C LEU A 93 -0.41 -17.09 -10.14
N LYS A 94 0.22 -16.10 -10.76
CA LYS A 94 1.65 -16.12 -11.11
C LYS A 94 2.35 -14.87 -10.59
N LEU A 95 3.64 -15.01 -10.27
CA LEU A 95 4.52 -13.87 -10.07
C LEU A 95 5.30 -13.54 -11.35
N PRO A 96 5.78 -12.30 -11.52
CA PRO A 96 6.74 -11.97 -12.56
C PRO A 96 8.00 -12.85 -12.47
N ASP A 97 8.73 -12.93 -13.58
CA ASP A 97 10.02 -13.65 -13.68
C ASP A 97 9.93 -15.15 -13.35
N ASN A 98 8.76 -15.78 -13.56
CA ASN A 98 8.46 -17.17 -13.21
C ASN A 98 8.66 -17.50 -11.72
N GLY A 99 8.47 -16.52 -10.83
CA GLY A 99 8.49 -16.76 -9.40
C GLY A 99 7.43 -17.80 -9.00
N GLU A 100 7.85 -18.81 -8.24
CA GLU A 100 6.93 -19.84 -7.74
C GLU A 100 6.00 -19.27 -6.67
N VAL A 101 4.75 -19.75 -6.70
CA VAL A 101 3.70 -19.35 -5.77
C VAL A 101 3.11 -20.58 -5.11
N SER A 102 2.97 -20.54 -3.79
CA SER A 102 2.15 -21.48 -3.03
C SER A 102 0.85 -20.79 -2.65
N ILE A 103 -0.30 -21.41 -2.95
CA ILE A 103 -1.62 -20.85 -2.68
C ILE A 103 -2.30 -21.61 -1.54
N LEU A 104 -2.67 -20.89 -0.50
CA LEU A 104 -3.52 -21.38 0.59
C LEU A 104 -4.84 -20.61 0.64
N LEU A 105 -5.86 -21.22 1.22
CA LEU A 105 -7.10 -20.55 1.60
C LEU A 105 -6.99 -20.09 3.06
N HIS A 106 -7.66 -18.99 3.43
CA HIS A 106 -7.65 -18.47 4.81
C HIS A 106 -7.92 -19.52 5.91
N PRO A 107 -8.86 -20.47 5.77
CA PRO A 107 -9.08 -21.51 6.78
C PRO A 107 -7.92 -22.52 6.93
N GLU A 108 -6.99 -22.54 5.99
CA GLU A 108 -5.88 -23.50 5.95
C GLU A 108 -4.61 -22.96 6.63
N ILE A 109 -4.58 -21.68 7.01
CA ILE A 109 -3.39 -21.12 7.67
C ILE A 109 -3.36 -21.56 9.13
N GLU A 110 -2.22 -22.06 9.57
CA GLU A 110 -1.91 -22.14 11.00
C GLU A 110 -1.58 -20.73 11.50
N LYS A 111 -1.93 -20.43 12.76
CA LYS A 111 -1.69 -19.10 13.36
C LYS A 111 -0.21 -18.72 13.23
N PRO A 112 0.15 -17.67 12.48
CA PRO A 112 1.54 -17.25 12.33
C PRO A 112 2.13 -16.82 13.68
N GLU A 113 3.42 -17.09 13.90
CA GLU A 113 4.10 -16.85 15.18
C GLU A 113 4.37 -15.36 15.48
N GLU A 114 4.39 -14.46 14.47
CA GLU A 114 4.60 -13.02 14.69
C GLU A 114 3.65 -12.11 13.88
N GLU A 115 2.77 -11.40 14.60
CA GLU A 115 1.87 -10.29 14.22
C GLU A 115 1.54 -10.14 12.71
N PRO A 116 0.83 -11.10 12.11
CA PRO A 116 0.41 -11.03 10.71
C PRO A 116 -0.69 -10.01 10.50
N PHE A 117 -0.90 -9.58 9.25
CA PHE A 117 -2.12 -8.88 8.89
C PHE A 117 -3.36 -9.73 9.23
N GLN A 118 -4.28 -9.16 10.01
CA GLN A 118 -5.44 -9.88 10.51
C GLN A 118 -6.62 -9.80 9.54
N MET A 119 -6.71 -10.77 8.64
CA MET A 119 -7.71 -10.84 7.57
C MET A 119 -9.16 -10.75 8.09
N ASP A 120 -9.48 -11.42 9.21
CA ASP A 120 -10.83 -11.40 9.80
C ASP A 120 -11.21 -10.02 10.34
N LEU A 121 -10.27 -9.28 10.94
CA LEU A 121 -10.51 -7.92 11.40
C LEU A 121 -10.77 -6.96 10.23
N PHE A 122 -10.03 -7.12 9.14
CA PHE A 122 -10.27 -6.36 7.91
C PHE A 122 -11.65 -6.69 7.32
N MET A 123 -11.95 -7.98 7.14
CA MET A 123 -13.20 -8.42 6.51
C MET A 123 -14.44 -8.04 7.31
N SER A 124 -14.39 -8.09 8.64
CA SER A 124 -15.49 -7.69 9.52
C SER A 124 -15.75 -6.18 9.51
N SER A 125 -14.71 -5.36 9.28
CA SER A 125 -14.82 -3.90 9.25
C SER A 125 -15.16 -3.34 7.85
N LEU A 126 -15.02 -4.16 6.80
CA LEU A 126 -15.30 -3.78 5.42
C LEU A 126 -16.82 -3.78 5.13
N SER A 127 -17.35 -2.70 4.57
CA SER A 127 -18.78 -2.55 4.24
C SER A 127 -19.07 -2.34 2.75
N THR A 128 -18.06 -2.51 1.90
CA THR A 128 -18.14 -2.31 0.46
C THR A 128 -18.92 -3.41 -0.28
N ASN A 129 -19.39 -3.05 -1.47
CA ASN A 129 -20.05 -3.94 -2.43
C ASN A 129 -19.09 -4.49 -3.48
N THR A 130 -17.99 -3.80 -3.78
CA THR A 130 -17.03 -4.20 -4.82
C THR A 130 -15.60 -4.23 -4.30
N PHE A 131 -15.12 -3.15 -3.68
CA PHE A 131 -13.69 -3.00 -3.41
C PHE A 131 -13.23 -3.66 -2.10
N GLY A 132 -12.17 -4.44 -2.14
CA GLY A 132 -11.52 -5.06 -0.98
C GLY A 132 -12.12 -6.40 -0.56
N ARG A 133 -13.18 -6.88 -1.21
CA ARG A 133 -13.95 -8.05 -0.78
C ARG A 133 -13.31 -9.40 -1.12
N PHE A 134 -12.38 -9.39 -2.07
CA PHE A 134 -11.50 -10.51 -2.36
C PHE A 134 -10.06 -10.08 -2.02
N LEU A 135 -9.48 -10.74 -1.02
CA LEU A 135 -8.18 -10.42 -0.46
C LEU A 135 -7.17 -11.52 -0.82
N ILE A 136 -6.00 -11.08 -1.29
CA ILE A 136 -4.79 -11.89 -1.39
C ILE A 136 -3.82 -11.35 -0.33
N TRP A 137 -3.57 -12.09 0.74
CA TRP A 137 -2.56 -11.72 1.73
C TRP A 137 -1.28 -12.54 1.53
N SER A 138 -0.14 -11.95 1.88
CA SER A 138 1.13 -12.66 1.96
C SER A 138 2.02 -12.06 3.05
N PRO A 139 2.69 -12.90 3.88
CA PRO A 139 3.64 -12.40 4.86
C PRO A 139 4.85 -11.75 4.20
N GLN A 140 5.25 -12.24 3.02
CA GLN A 140 6.36 -11.69 2.25
C GLN A 140 6.20 -12.01 0.77
N LEU A 141 6.32 -10.99 -0.07
CA LEU A 141 6.28 -11.13 -1.53
C LEU A 141 7.19 -10.10 -2.20
N PRO A 142 7.49 -10.24 -3.50
CA PRO A 142 8.22 -9.20 -4.23
C PRO A 142 7.48 -7.85 -4.25
N SER A 143 6.22 -7.81 -4.68
CA SER A 143 5.44 -6.57 -4.85
C SER A 143 3.94 -6.89 -4.96
N THR A 144 3.11 -6.27 -4.13
CA THR A 144 1.64 -6.35 -4.23
C THR A 144 1.15 -5.82 -5.57
N HIS A 145 1.80 -4.77 -6.08
CA HIS A 145 1.46 -4.14 -7.36
C HIS A 145 1.66 -5.11 -8.53
N ASP A 146 2.67 -5.96 -8.42
CA ASP A 146 3.03 -6.93 -9.46
C ASP A 146 2.04 -8.08 -9.47
N VAL A 147 1.65 -8.57 -8.29
CA VAL A 147 0.61 -9.59 -8.14
C VAL A 147 -0.68 -9.12 -8.82
N VAL A 148 -1.18 -7.92 -8.50
CA VAL A 148 -2.47 -7.46 -9.06
C VAL A 148 -2.40 -7.10 -10.53
N SER A 149 -1.28 -6.53 -11.01
CA SER A 149 -1.16 -6.09 -12.40
C SER A 149 -0.91 -7.26 -13.35
N HIS A 150 -0.11 -8.24 -12.94
CA HIS A 150 0.21 -9.42 -13.75
C HIS A 150 -1.00 -10.36 -13.87
N ASN A 151 -1.77 -10.51 -12.79
CA ASN A 151 -2.93 -11.41 -12.75
C ASN A 151 -4.25 -10.68 -13.00
N PHE A 152 -4.25 -9.45 -13.50
CA PHE A 152 -5.45 -8.60 -13.56
C PHE A 152 -6.65 -9.26 -14.24
N CYS A 153 -6.42 -10.03 -15.32
CA CYS A 153 -7.50 -10.69 -16.06
C CYS A 153 -8.13 -11.87 -15.31
N GLU A 154 -7.40 -12.43 -14.35
CA GLU A 154 -7.80 -13.57 -13.53
C GLU A 154 -8.42 -13.12 -12.20
N LEU A 155 -8.39 -11.83 -11.91
CA LEU A 155 -8.84 -11.26 -10.65
C LEU A 155 -10.13 -10.44 -10.85
N PRO A 156 -11.12 -10.58 -9.96
CA PRO A 156 -12.28 -9.71 -9.92
C PRO A 156 -11.85 -8.25 -9.75
N ILE A 157 -12.63 -7.34 -10.32
CA ILE A 157 -12.51 -5.91 -10.03
C ILE A 157 -12.75 -5.68 -8.54
N GLY A 158 -11.87 -4.91 -7.90
CA GLY A 158 -11.90 -4.66 -6.47
C GLY A 158 -11.07 -5.65 -5.65
N THR A 159 -10.40 -6.63 -6.28
CA THR A 159 -9.43 -7.50 -5.58
C THR A 159 -8.33 -6.65 -4.96
N VAL A 160 -7.98 -6.92 -3.71
CA VAL A 160 -6.85 -6.30 -3.01
C VAL A 160 -5.78 -7.34 -2.69
N CYS A 161 -4.53 -7.00 -2.94
CA CYS A 161 -3.37 -7.75 -2.47
C CYS A 161 -2.66 -6.96 -1.36
N VAL A 162 -2.40 -7.61 -0.22
CA VAL A 162 -1.75 -7.03 0.96
C VAL A 162 -0.47 -7.82 1.30
N ALA A 163 0.57 -7.09 1.68
CA ALA A 163 1.86 -7.62 2.12
C ALA A 163 2.17 -7.20 3.56
N ASP A 164 2.76 -8.08 4.37
CA ASP A 164 3.47 -7.61 5.58
C ASP A 164 4.84 -7.01 5.22
N VAL A 165 5.55 -7.61 4.25
CA VAL A 165 6.83 -7.13 3.73
C VAL A 165 6.90 -7.28 2.21
N GLN A 166 7.43 -6.27 1.52
CA GLN A 166 7.76 -6.36 0.09
C GLN A 166 9.28 -6.37 -0.15
N LEU A 167 9.78 -7.34 -0.90
CA LEU A 167 11.22 -7.45 -1.23
C LEU A 167 11.63 -6.53 -2.39
N LYS A 168 10.70 -6.22 -3.29
CA LYS A 168 10.89 -5.42 -4.50
C LYS A 168 9.80 -4.34 -4.62
N GLY A 169 9.50 -3.68 -3.50
CA GLY A 169 8.46 -2.65 -3.44
C GLY A 169 8.63 -1.57 -4.51
N ARG A 170 7.56 -1.25 -5.24
CA ARG A 170 7.59 -0.28 -6.35
C ARG A 170 7.22 1.13 -5.91
N GLY A 171 8.02 2.11 -6.33
CA GLY A 171 7.65 3.51 -6.39
C GLY A 171 7.42 3.95 -7.84
N ARG A 172 7.13 5.24 -8.04
CA ARG A 172 6.98 5.80 -9.38
C ARG A 172 8.33 5.79 -10.14
N SER A 173 8.27 5.60 -11.46
CA SER A 173 9.44 5.54 -12.32
C SER A 173 10.40 4.42 -11.91
N LYS A 174 11.65 4.74 -11.51
CA LYS A 174 12.66 3.78 -11.06
C LYS A 174 12.81 3.74 -9.53
N ASN A 175 11.99 4.50 -8.79
CA ASN A 175 12.09 4.56 -7.34
C ASN A 175 11.59 3.24 -6.74
N LYS A 176 12.21 2.83 -5.63
CA LYS A 176 11.78 1.68 -4.82
C LYS A 176 11.05 2.19 -3.59
N TRP A 177 10.10 1.40 -3.10
CA TRP A 177 9.43 1.64 -1.83
C TRP A 177 10.02 0.72 -0.76
N GLU A 178 10.70 1.29 0.24
CA GLU A 178 11.22 0.54 1.39
C GLU A 178 10.04 0.09 2.27
N SER A 179 10.03 -1.20 2.61
CA SER A 179 8.87 -1.89 3.16
C SER A 179 9.18 -2.62 4.48
N PRO A 180 9.68 -1.93 5.52
CA PRO A 180 9.85 -2.55 6.83
C PRO A 180 8.50 -3.04 7.39
N ARG A 181 8.55 -4.05 8.27
CA ARG A 181 7.36 -4.54 8.99
C ARG A 181 6.71 -3.38 9.74
N GLY A 182 5.37 -3.35 9.76
CA GLY A 182 4.57 -2.24 10.31
C GLY A 182 4.02 -1.29 9.25
N CYS A 183 4.51 -1.37 8.00
CA CYS A 183 3.85 -0.71 6.87
C CYS A 183 2.50 -1.35 6.55
N LEU A 184 1.53 -0.54 6.14
CA LEU A 184 0.38 -0.99 5.35
C LEU A 184 0.76 -0.92 3.86
N LEU A 185 0.88 -2.08 3.23
CA LEU A 185 1.32 -2.24 1.85
C LEU A 185 0.24 -2.98 1.08
N PHE A 186 -0.42 -2.31 0.14
CA PHE A 186 -1.47 -2.96 -0.63
C PHE A 186 -1.59 -2.40 -2.03
N SER A 187 -2.10 -3.25 -2.94
CA SER A 187 -2.50 -2.84 -4.28
C SER A 187 -3.83 -3.47 -4.65
N PHE A 188 -4.63 -2.82 -5.49
CA PHE A 188 -5.95 -3.30 -5.84
C PHE A 188 -6.30 -3.06 -7.31
N THR A 189 -7.22 -3.89 -7.82
CA THR A 189 -7.72 -3.82 -9.20
C THR A 189 -8.92 -2.89 -9.31
N LEU A 190 -8.97 -2.08 -10.35
CA LEU A 190 -10.13 -1.28 -10.72
C LEU A 190 -10.19 -1.09 -12.24
N GLN A 191 -11.36 -0.81 -12.79
CA GLN A 191 -11.53 -0.64 -14.23
C GLN A 191 -12.23 0.68 -14.54
N MET A 192 -11.80 1.34 -15.60
CA MET A 192 -12.34 2.63 -16.06
C MET A 192 -12.52 2.63 -17.57
N GLU A 193 -13.44 3.45 -18.09
CA GLU A 193 -13.69 3.54 -19.53
C GLU A 193 -13.19 4.87 -20.12
N ASP A 194 -13.33 5.98 -19.38
CA ASP A 194 -12.91 7.31 -19.84
C ASP A 194 -11.42 7.58 -19.56
N GLY A 195 -10.58 7.41 -20.58
CA GLY A 195 -9.14 7.67 -20.52
C GLY A 195 -8.75 9.09 -20.09
N ARG A 196 -9.63 10.08 -20.26
CA ARG A 196 -9.37 11.47 -19.80
C ARG A 196 -9.36 11.57 -18.28
N THR A 197 -10.04 10.65 -17.60
CA THR A 197 -10.18 10.63 -16.14
C THR A 197 -9.18 9.71 -15.45
N VAL A 198 -8.61 8.73 -16.15
CA VAL A 198 -7.62 7.79 -15.56
C VAL A 198 -6.47 8.51 -14.83
N PRO A 199 -5.84 9.57 -15.37
CA PRO A 199 -4.79 10.29 -14.65
C PRO A 199 -5.27 11.00 -13.37
N LEU A 200 -6.58 11.23 -13.24
CA LEU A 200 -7.18 11.93 -12.10
C LEU A 200 -7.53 10.98 -10.96
N LEU A 201 -7.51 9.67 -11.19
CA LEU A 201 -7.82 8.67 -10.17
C LEU A 201 -6.91 8.79 -8.94
N GLN A 202 -5.65 9.17 -9.14
CA GLN A 202 -4.70 9.33 -8.04
C GLN A 202 -5.17 10.35 -6.99
N TYR A 203 -5.90 11.39 -7.40
CA TYR A 203 -6.52 12.33 -6.47
C TYR A 203 -7.58 11.65 -5.60
N VAL A 204 -8.38 10.77 -6.19
CA VAL A 204 -9.44 10.02 -5.50
C VAL A 204 -8.84 9.05 -4.48
N VAL A 205 -7.80 8.32 -4.86
CA VAL A 205 -7.06 7.41 -3.97
C VAL A 205 -6.42 8.19 -2.81
N SER A 206 -5.78 9.33 -3.10
CA SER A 206 -5.15 10.19 -2.08
C SER A 206 -6.16 10.78 -1.09
N LEU A 207 -7.32 11.21 -1.61
CA LEU A 207 -8.39 11.72 -0.77
C LEU A 207 -9.01 10.60 0.09
N ALA A 208 -9.21 9.41 -0.47
CA ALA A 208 -9.79 8.28 0.26
C ALA A 208 -8.93 7.87 1.46
N ILE A 209 -7.61 7.77 1.31
CA ILE A 209 -6.72 7.36 2.41
C ILE A 209 -6.58 8.43 3.50
N THR A 210 -6.56 9.72 3.13
CA THR A 210 -6.51 10.81 4.11
C THR A 210 -7.82 10.94 4.89
N GLU A 211 -8.98 10.82 4.21
CA GLU A 211 -10.29 10.81 4.86
C GLU A 211 -10.53 9.53 5.70
N ALA A 212 -9.92 8.41 5.33
CA ALA A 212 -9.97 7.18 6.13
C ALA A 212 -9.26 7.37 7.48
N ILE A 213 -8.02 7.85 7.47
CA ILE A 213 -7.24 8.13 8.69
C ILE A 213 -7.99 9.14 9.57
N LYS A 214 -8.48 10.23 8.97
CA LYS A 214 -9.31 11.22 9.66
C LYS A 214 -10.54 10.60 10.33
N SER A 215 -11.28 9.77 9.60
CA SER A 215 -12.51 9.18 10.13
C SER A 215 -12.25 8.23 11.31
N ILE A 216 -11.09 7.55 11.32
CA ILE A 216 -10.67 6.75 12.47
C ILE A 216 -10.40 7.67 13.67
N CYS A 217 -9.64 8.77 13.49
CA CYS A 217 -9.42 9.75 14.57
C CYS A 217 -10.75 10.23 15.16
N ASP A 218 -11.66 10.69 14.29
CA ASP A 218 -12.96 11.25 14.69
C ASP A 218 -13.78 10.20 15.48
N SER A 219 -13.85 8.96 14.97
CA SER A 219 -14.62 7.88 15.61
C SER A 219 -14.07 7.41 16.96
N LYS A 220 -12.76 7.59 17.18
CA LYS A 220 -12.05 7.17 18.39
C LYS A 220 -11.78 8.33 19.36
N GLY A 221 -12.22 9.55 19.02
CA GLY A 221 -11.95 10.74 19.83
C GLY A 221 -10.46 11.08 19.94
N LEU A 222 -9.67 10.75 18.92
CA LEU A 222 -8.22 10.96 18.89
C LEU A 222 -7.88 12.35 18.34
N PRO A 223 -6.71 12.91 18.68
CA PRO A 223 -6.23 14.09 17.98
C PRO A 223 -6.12 13.82 16.48
N HIS A 224 -6.46 14.85 15.71
CA HIS A 224 -6.44 14.74 14.26
C HIS A 224 -5.01 14.69 13.74
N LEU A 225 -4.63 13.57 13.10
CA LEU A 225 -3.36 13.49 12.37
C LEU A 225 -3.48 14.27 11.06
N ASP A 226 -2.66 15.31 10.92
CA ASP A 226 -2.67 16.22 9.78
C ASP A 226 -1.96 15.63 8.54
N VAL A 227 -2.45 14.48 8.06
CA VAL A 227 -1.90 13.81 6.87
C VAL A 227 -2.29 14.60 5.62
N LYS A 228 -1.29 15.21 5.00
CA LYS A 228 -1.42 16.07 3.82
C LYS A 228 -1.06 15.35 2.53
N ILE A 229 -1.74 15.72 1.46
CA ILE A 229 -1.41 15.26 0.11
C ILE A 229 -0.35 16.19 -0.47
N LYS A 230 0.83 15.64 -0.76
CA LYS A 230 1.84 16.30 -1.61
C LYS A 230 1.71 15.72 -3.02
N TRP A 231 1.11 16.51 -3.92
CA TRP A 231 1.00 16.12 -5.32
C TRP A 231 2.43 15.93 -5.89
N PRO A 232 2.75 14.81 -6.59
CA PRO A 232 1.75 13.96 -7.18
C PRO A 232 1.23 12.73 -6.44
N ASN A 233 1.98 12.22 -5.48
CA ASN A 233 1.81 10.83 -5.13
C ASN A 233 2.23 10.53 -3.70
N ASP A 234 2.45 11.56 -2.89
CA ASP A 234 3.03 11.39 -1.57
C ASP A 234 2.06 11.88 -0.49
N LEU A 235 2.10 11.21 0.65
CA LEU A 235 1.40 11.58 1.87
C LEU A 235 2.44 12.07 2.88
N TYR A 236 2.19 13.22 3.48
CA TYR A 236 3.09 13.86 4.42
C TYR A 236 2.42 14.11 5.75
N LEU A 237 3.13 13.89 6.85
CA LEU A 237 2.71 14.18 8.21
C LEU A 237 3.90 14.86 8.92
N ASN A 238 3.66 16.01 9.55
CA ASN A 238 4.71 16.81 10.20
C ASN A 238 5.95 17.09 9.32
N GLY A 239 5.74 17.29 8.01
CA GLY A 239 6.82 17.56 7.06
C GLY A 239 7.63 16.35 6.60
N LEU A 240 7.34 15.17 7.13
CA LEU A 240 7.96 13.93 6.73
C LEU A 240 7.01 13.11 5.88
N LYS A 241 7.57 12.40 4.89
CA LYS A 241 6.79 11.50 4.05
C LYS A 241 6.40 10.26 4.85
N VAL A 242 5.10 9.97 4.91
CA VAL A 242 4.54 8.79 5.58
C VAL A 242 3.87 7.83 4.62
N GLY A 243 3.65 8.21 3.36
CA GLY A 243 3.02 7.32 2.39
C GLY A 243 3.29 7.69 0.94
N GLY A 244 3.01 6.74 0.06
CA GLY A 244 3.14 6.86 -1.38
C GLY A 244 2.01 6.12 -2.10
N ILE A 245 1.58 6.68 -3.22
CA ILE A 245 0.51 6.14 -4.06
C ILE A 245 1.06 5.89 -5.47
N LEU A 246 0.77 4.73 -6.03
CA LEU A 246 1.14 4.34 -7.37
C LEU A 246 -0.12 3.95 -8.14
N CYS A 247 -0.36 4.53 -9.30
CA CYS A 247 -1.44 4.10 -10.19
C CYS A 247 -0.83 3.81 -11.57
N THR A 248 -1.04 2.59 -12.07
CA THR A 248 -0.65 2.19 -13.42
C THR A 248 -1.84 1.64 -14.16
N SER A 249 -1.91 1.84 -15.47
CA SER A 249 -3.02 1.35 -16.29
C SER A 249 -2.54 0.66 -17.54
N THR A 250 -3.23 -0.41 -17.93
CA THR A 250 -3.15 -0.98 -19.28
C THR A 250 -4.49 -0.78 -19.98
N TYR A 251 -4.48 -0.60 -21.30
CA TYR A 251 -5.70 -0.50 -22.09
C TYR A 251 -5.95 -1.82 -22.81
N LYS A 252 -7.06 -2.50 -22.48
CA LYS A 252 -7.43 -3.80 -23.04
C LYS A 252 -8.95 -3.89 -23.19
N SER A 253 -9.43 -4.47 -24.30
CA SER A 253 -10.86 -4.68 -24.54
C SER A 253 -11.73 -3.43 -24.34
N ARG A 254 -11.26 -2.28 -24.86
CA ARG A 254 -11.91 -0.96 -24.75
C ARG A 254 -12.04 -0.40 -23.32
N LYS A 255 -11.30 -0.95 -22.37
CA LYS A 255 -11.29 -0.49 -20.98
C LYS A 255 -9.87 -0.29 -20.48
N PHE A 256 -9.72 0.60 -19.51
CA PHE A 256 -8.49 0.80 -18.76
C PHE A 256 -8.52 -0.09 -17.52
N ASN A 257 -7.66 -1.11 -17.51
CA ASN A 257 -7.38 -1.93 -16.35
C ASN A 257 -6.35 -1.20 -15.50
N VAL A 258 -6.75 -0.75 -14.32
CA VAL A 258 -5.92 0.10 -13.45
C VAL A 258 -5.56 -0.67 -12.19
N SER A 259 -4.26 -0.74 -11.92
CA SER A 259 -3.71 -1.22 -10.65
C SER A 259 -3.30 -0.01 -9.82
N ALA A 260 -3.90 0.14 -8.65
CA ALA A 260 -3.59 1.21 -7.70
C ALA A 260 -2.96 0.61 -6.44
N GLY A 261 -1.79 1.10 -6.05
CA GLY A 261 -1.02 0.69 -4.89
C GLY A 261 -0.81 1.82 -3.91
N ILE A 262 -0.80 1.51 -2.62
CA ILE A 262 -0.51 2.42 -1.52
C ILE A 262 0.48 1.73 -0.58
N GLY A 263 1.57 2.44 -0.30
CA GLY A 263 2.44 2.16 0.84
C GLY A 263 2.25 3.25 1.88
N LEU A 264 1.95 2.87 3.12
CA LEU A 264 1.73 3.79 4.23
C LEU A 264 2.47 3.31 5.47
N ASN A 265 3.23 4.19 6.09
CA ASN A 265 3.96 3.91 7.32
C ASN A 265 2.99 4.00 8.50
N VAL A 266 2.59 2.87 9.07
CA VAL A 266 1.61 2.83 10.17
C VAL A 266 2.31 2.68 11.51
N ASP A 267 3.16 1.65 11.66
CA ASP A 267 3.90 1.37 12.89
C ASP A 267 5.39 1.07 12.65
N ASN A 268 5.96 1.66 11.60
CA ASN A 268 7.37 1.54 11.25
C ASN A 268 8.07 2.91 11.31
N GLU A 269 8.70 3.24 12.44
CA GLU A 269 9.27 4.58 12.63
C GLU A 269 10.48 4.87 11.73
N LYS A 270 11.15 3.85 11.20
CA LYS A 270 12.30 3.97 10.30
C LYS A 270 11.94 3.56 8.87
N PRO A 271 12.53 4.18 7.84
CA PRO A 271 13.61 5.18 7.89
C PRO A 271 13.16 6.65 8.08
N THR A 272 11.85 6.92 8.16
CA THR A 272 11.30 8.29 8.23
C THR A 272 10.50 8.52 9.52
N THR A 273 9.18 8.30 9.47
CA THR A 273 8.25 8.30 10.61
C THR A 273 7.00 7.50 10.22
N CYS A 274 6.09 7.29 11.16
CA CYS A 274 4.82 6.58 10.95
C CYS A 274 3.66 7.23 11.71
N LEU A 275 2.42 6.81 11.39
CA LEU A 275 1.22 7.35 12.04
C LEU A 275 1.22 7.14 13.55
N ASN A 276 1.59 5.96 14.03
CA ASN A 276 1.56 5.64 15.45
C ASN A 276 2.64 6.39 16.25
N ALA A 277 3.81 6.68 15.67
CA ALA A 277 4.82 7.52 16.30
C ALA A 277 4.28 8.92 16.60
N VAL A 278 3.69 9.56 15.59
CA VAL A 278 3.11 10.90 15.74
C VAL A 278 1.89 10.87 16.66
N LEU A 279 1.06 9.83 16.63
CA LEU A 279 -0.07 9.70 17.55
C LEU A 279 0.38 9.64 19.02
N ARG A 280 1.46 8.88 19.31
CA ARG A 280 2.04 8.78 20.67
C ARG A 280 2.55 10.12 21.18
N GLU A 281 3.03 10.99 20.30
CA GLU A 281 3.45 12.36 20.67
C GLU A 281 2.27 13.29 20.97
N LEU A 282 1.13 13.09 20.30
CA LEU A 282 -0.03 13.99 20.39
C LEU A 282 -1.08 13.57 21.42
N SER A 283 -1.06 12.31 21.88
CA SER A 283 -2.11 11.74 22.72
C SER A 283 -1.55 10.86 23.83
N SER A 284 -2.13 10.96 25.02
CA SER A 284 -1.92 9.99 26.12
C SER A 284 -2.83 8.75 26.02
N VAL A 285 -3.76 8.73 25.06
CA VAL A 285 -4.66 7.59 24.84
C VAL A 285 -3.84 6.40 24.33
N ALA A 286 -4.00 5.24 24.97
CA ALA A 286 -3.39 3.98 24.58
C ALA A 286 -4.04 3.35 23.33
N TYR A 287 -4.23 4.14 22.27
CA TYR A 287 -4.71 3.68 20.98
C TYR A 287 -3.57 3.62 19.97
N GLN A 288 -3.60 2.61 19.11
CA GLN A 288 -2.71 2.48 17.97
C GLN A 288 -3.53 2.19 16.73
N PHE A 289 -3.20 2.86 15.64
CA PHE A 289 -3.76 2.54 14.33
C PHE A 289 -3.35 1.12 13.95
N ARG A 290 -4.35 0.33 13.56
CA ARG A 290 -4.17 -1.00 12.97
C ARG A 290 -4.24 -0.90 11.45
N ARG A 291 -3.45 -1.71 10.76
CA ARG A 291 -3.35 -1.73 9.29
C ARG A 291 -4.69 -2.12 8.67
N GLU A 292 -5.39 -3.05 9.31
CA GLU A 292 -6.69 -3.60 8.95
C GLU A 292 -7.78 -2.52 9.03
N ASP A 293 -7.80 -1.75 10.12
CA ASP A 293 -8.76 -0.66 10.33
C ASP A 293 -8.60 0.42 9.25
N ILE A 294 -7.34 0.80 8.96
CA ILE A 294 -7.03 1.78 7.91
C ILE A 294 -7.45 1.25 6.54
N LEU A 295 -7.14 -0.01 6.21
CA LEU A 295 -7.48 -0.59 4.91
C LEU A 295 -9.00 -0.70 4.71
N ALA A 296 -9.75 -1.13 5.72
CA ALA A 296 -11.21 -1.18 5.67
C ALA A 296 -11.81 0.22 5.52
N ALA A 297 -11.37 1.18 6.34
CA ALA A 297 -11.81 2.57 6.24
C ALA A 297 -11.48 3.18 4.87
N PHE A 298 -10.30 2.86 4.32
CA PHE A 298 -9.89 3.27 2.97
C PHE A 298 -10.88 2.77 1.92
N PHE A 299 -11.19 1.48 1.87
CA PHE A 299 -12.10 0.94 0.86
C PHE A 299 -13.52 1.47 1.01
N ASN A 300 -14.01 1.62 2.25
CA ASN A 300 -15.34 2.19 2.52
C ASN A 300 -15.44 3.64 1.99
N LYS A 301 -14.37 4.45 2.16
CA LYS A 301 -14.30 5.82 1.59
C LYS A 301 -14.08 5.79 0.07
N PHE A 302 -13.19 4.94 -0.40
CA PHE A 302 -12.81 4.85 -1.80
C PHE A 302 -13.99 4.45 -2.67
N GLU A 303 -14.80 3.46 -2.29
CA GLU A 303 -15.98 3.04 -3.06
C GLU A 303 -16.98 4.20 -3.23
N THR A 304 -17.21 4.95 -2.16
CA THR A 304 -18.07 6.15 -2.19
C THR A 304 -17.50 7.22 -3.13
N PHE A 305 -16.21 7.53 -3.00
CA PHE A 305 -15.57 8.57 -3.82
C PHE A 305 -15.41 8.15 -5.28
N PHE A 306 -15.14 6.87 -5.54
CA PHE A 306 -15.04 6.32 -6.88
C PHE A 306 -16.40 6.36 -7.60
N SER A 307 -17.49 6.02 -6.91
CA SER A 307 -18.84 6.16 -7.45
C SER A 307 -19.16 7.61 -7.84
N LEU A 308 -18.80 8.58 -6.99
CA LEU A 308 -18.93 10.00 -7.32
C LEU A 308 -18.02 10.42 -8.49
N PHE A 309 -16.84 9.83 -8.60
CA PHE A 309 -15.85 10.16 -9.63
C PHE A 309 -16.26 9.70 -11.02
N ILE A 310 -16.86 8.51 -11.14
CA ILE A 310 -17.31 7.98 -12.42
C ILE A 310 -18.65 8.60 -12.86
N ASN A 311 -19.45 9.09 -11.92
CA ASN A 311 -20.69 9.81 -12.22
C ASN A 311 -20.41 11.29 -12.57
N GLN A 312 -20.88 11.76 -13.74
CA GLN A 312 -20.67 13.14 -14.20
C GLN A 312 -21.11 14.21 -13.19
N VAL A 313 -22.27 14.02 -12.54
CA VAL A 313 -22.81 14.96 -11.54
C VAL A 313 -22.00 14.88 -10.24
N GLY A 314 -21.58 13.68 -9.85
CA GLY A 314 -20.75 13.45 -8.67
C GLY A 314 -19.35 14.08 -8.76
N ARG A 315 -18.81 14.25 -9.97
CA ARG A 315 -17.47 14.84 -10.18
C ARG A 315 -17.36 16.27 -9.68
N GLU A 316 -18.41 17.07 -9.75
CA GLU A 316 -18.36 18.45 -9.21
C GLU A 316 -18.33 18.46 -7.68
N LEU A 317 -19.06 17.56 -7.03
CA LEU A 317 -18.98 17.42 -5.58
C LEU A 317 -17.60 16.91 -5.16
N LEU A 318 -17.06 15.95 -5.89
CA LEU A 318 -15.74 15.41 -5.62
C LEU A 318 -14.64 16.44 -5.89
N SER A 319 -14.75 17.29 -6.91
CA SER A 319 -13.79 18.38 -7.12
C SER A 319 -13.79 19.32 -5.91
N LYS A 320 -14.96 19.74 -5.41
CA LYS A 320 -15.06 20.58 -4.21
C LYS A 320 -14.41 19.93 -2.99
N LYS A 321 -14.55 18.62 -2.82
CA LYS A 321 -13.86 17.86 -1.75
C LYS A 321 -12.34 17.84 -1.95
N ILE A 322 -11.87 17.54 -3.16
CA ILE A 322 -10.44 17.55 -3.51
C ILE A 322 -9.84 18.96 -3.28
N MET A 323 -10.54 20.02 -3.64
CA MET A 323 -10.11 21.41 -3.40
C MET A 323 -9.96 21.75 -1.93
N ARG A 324 -10.83 21.20 -1.09
CA ARG A 324 -10.82 21.40 0.38
C ARG A 324 -9.92 20.41 1.11
N ALA A 325 -9.37 19.43 0.40
CA ALA A 325 -8.41 18.50 0.96
C ALA A 325 -7.19 19.24 1.50
N LYS A 326 -6.53 18.65 2.48
CA LYS A 326 -5.33 19.25 3.07
C LYS A 326 -4.14 19.02 2.16
N TRP A 327 -3.82 20.03 1.37
CA TRP A 327 -2.66 20.05 0.49
C TRP A 327 -1.40 20.42 1.26
N TRP A 328 -0.32 19.70 1.00
CA TRP A 328 1.00 20.11 1.44
C TRP A 328 1.40 21.39 0.70
N LYS A 329 1.62 22.47 1.44
CA LYS A 329 2.22 23.70 0.91
C LYS A 329 3.70 23.67 1.28
N MET A 330 4.57 23.85 0.28
CA MET A 330 6.00 24.08 0.51
C MET A 330 6.19 25.45 1.16
#